data_AF-A0A5E4PQA4-F1
#
_entry.id   AF-A0A5E4PQA4-F1
#
_cell.length_a   1.000
_cell.length_b   1.000
_cell.length_c   1.000
_cell.angle_alpha   90.00
_cell.angle_beta   90.00
_cell.angle_gamma   90.00
#
_symmetry.space_group_name_H-M   'P 1'
#
loop_
_entity.id
_entity.type
_entity.pdbx_description
1 polymer ?
#
loop_
_entity_poly.entity_id
_entity_poly.type
_entity_poly.pdbx_seq_one_letter_code
_entity_poly.pdbx_strand_id
1 'polypeptide(L)'
;MTIEKLKDYLMVLLIMGIVNMPSYLDYWSREFRYAQVADVMSLKRFELIRRNIHFVDNAYSDEGRYCKIRPFIEKKGETASQR
;
A
#
# COMPACT_ATOMS: atom_id res chain seq x y z
N MET A 1 2.36 -12.22 5.02
CA MET A 1 2.11 -11.69 3.66
C MET A 1 3.20 -12.22 2.74
N THR A 2 2.89 -12.68 1.52
CA THR A 2 3.93 -13.09 0.55
C THR A 2 4.28 -11.93 -0.37
N ILE A 3 5.43 -12.00 -1.07
CA ILE A 3 5.90 -10.96 -1.98
C ILE A 3 4.89 -10.73 -3.13
N GLU A 4 4.32 -11.79 -3.69
CA GLU A 4 3.31 -11.70 -4.77
C GLU A 4 2.07 -10.93 -4.30
N LYS A 5 1.55 -11.24 -3.10
CA LYS A 5 0.38 -10.54 -2.54
C LYS A 5 0.65 -9.07 -2.28
N LEU A 6 1.89 -8.72 -1.95
CA LEU A 6 2.33 -7.34 -1.80
C LEU A 6 2.41 -6.64 -3.17
N LYS A 7 2.93 -7.33 -4.21
CA LYS A 7 2.96 -6.81 -5.58
C LYS A 7 1.55 -6.53 -6.10
N ASP A 8 0.60 -7.44 -5.91
CA ASP A 8 -0.81 -7.25 -6.28
C ASP A 8 -1.40 -6.01 -5.60
N TYR A 9 -1.15 -5.86 -4.30
CA TYR A 9 -1.60 -4.70 -3.53
C TYR A 9 -1.01 -3.39 -4.06
N LEU A 10 0.29 -3.36 -4.36
CA LEU A 10 0.95 -2.20 -4.95
C LEU A 10 0.42 -1.90 -6.37
N MET A 11 0.15 -2.94 -7.17
CA MET A 11 -0.44 -2.79 -8.50
C MET A 11 -1.81 -2.12 -8.43
N VAL A 12 -2.66 -2.56 -7.49
CA VAL A 12 -3.96 -1.92 -7.23
C VAL A 12 -3.78 -0.45 -6.86
N LEU A 13 -2.86 -0.11 -5.95
CA LEU A 13 -2.60 1.29 -5.58
C LEU A 13 -2.14 2.15 -6.76
N LEU A 14 -1.29 1.61 -7.66
CA LEU A 14 -0.85 2.31 -8.85
C LEU A 14 -2.01 2.60 -9.81
N ILE A 15 -2.86 1.60 -10.05
CA ILE A 15 -4.05 1.77 -10.92
C ILE A 15 -5.01 2.80 -10.32
N MET A 16 -5.23 2.75 -8.99
CA MET A 16 -6.08 3.74 -8.31
C MET A 16 -5.54 5.17 -8.40
N GLY A 17 -4.22 5.33 -8.45
CA GLY A 17 -3.58 6.62 -8.68
C GLY A 17 -3.80 7.18 -10.08
N ILE A 18 -4.05 6.32 -11.07
CA ILE A 18 -4.32 6.70 -12.47
C ILE A 18 -5.82 6.93 -12.68
N VAL A 19 -6.65 6.01 -12.20
CA VAL A 19 -8.10 5.99 -12.44
C VAL A 19 -8.84 6.34 -11.15
N ASN A 20 -8.87 7.61 -10.78
CA ASN A 20 -9.41 8.03 -9.49
C ASN A 20 -10.95 7.96 -9.47
N MET A 21 -11.50 7.10 -8.60
CA MET A 21 -12.95 6.99 -8.34
C MET A 21 -13.38 7.83 -7.13
N PRO A 22 -14.67 8.24 -7.04
CA PRO A 22 -15.18 9.03 -5.92
C PRO A 22 -14.91 8.38 -4.55
N SER A 23 -15.06 7.05 -4.47
CA SER A 23 -14.69 6.23 -3.33
C SER A 23 -13.80 5.07 -3.78
N TYR A 24 -12.84 4.67 -2.93
CA TYR A 24 -12.07 3.45 -3.20
C TYR A 24 -12.94 2.18 -3.16
N LEU A 25 -14.13 2.24 -2.56
CA LEU A 25 -15.08 1.13 -2.58
C LEU A 25 -15.68 0.93 -3.98
N ASP A 26 -15.74 1.99 -4.78
CA ASP A 26 -16.40 1.97 -6.09
C ASP A 26 -15.71 1.02 -7.06
N TYR A 27 -14.39 0.84 -6.96
CA TYR A 27 -13.64 -0.15 -7.76
C TYR A 27 -14.19 -1.58 -7.61
N TRP A 28 -14.78 -1.92 -6.46
CA TRP A 28 -15.39 -3.23 -6.19
C TRP A 28 -16.92 -3.20 -6.16
N SER A 29 -17.53 -2.04 -6.37
CA SER A 29 -18.99 -1.90 -6.43
C SER A 29 -19.56 -2.70 -7.61
N ARG A 30 -20.87 -2.97 -7.60
CA ARG A 30 -21.53 -3.65 -8.73
C ARG A 30 -21.73 -2.72 -9.93
N GLU A 31 -22.02 -1.46 -9.67
CA GLU A 31 -22.38 -0.47 -10.69
C GLU A 31 -21.15 0.11 -11.40
N PHE A 32 -20.09 0.39 -10.63
CA PHE A 32 -18.84 0.99 -11.14
C PHE A 32 -17.65 0.03 -11.04
N ARG A 33 -17.92 -1.28 -11.07
CA ARG A 33 -16.88 -2.32 -10.93
C ARG A 33 -15.74 -2.06 -11.90
N TYR A 34 -14.54 -1.93 -11.38
CA TYR A 34 -13.34 -1.81 -12.20
C TYR A 34 -12.56 -3.12 -12.21
N ALA A 35 -12.77 -3.92 -13.25
CA ALA A 35 -12.24 -5.29 -13.35
C ALA A 35 -10.72 -5.37 -13.11
N GLN A 36 -9.94 -4.41 -13.63
CA GLN A 36 -8.49 -4.37 -13.46
C GLN A 36 -8.03 -4.21 -12.00
N VAL A 37 -8.91 -3.78 -11.10
CA VAL A 37 -8.66 -3.78 -9.64
C VAL A 37 -9.38 -4.94 -8.97
N ALA A 38 -10.66 -5.14 -9.29
CA ALA A 38 -11.53 -6.04 -8.57
C ALA A 38 -11.29 -7.53 -8.84
N ASP A 39 -10.63 -7.87 -9.96
CA ASP A 39 -10.26 -9.25 -10.30
C ASP A 39 -8.88 -9.63 -9.75
N VAL A 40 -8.03 -8.63 -9.46
CA VAL A 40 -6.69 -8.83 -8.89
C VAL A 40 -6.77 -9.24 -7.42
N MET A 41 -7.63 -8.57 -6.66
CA MET A 41 -7.88 -8.94 -5.27
C MET A 41 -9.28 -8.52 -4.82
N SER A 42 -9.82 -9.22 -3.81
CA SER A 42 -11.09 -8.83 -3.20
C SER A 42 -10.96 -7.60 -2.31
N LEU A 43 -12.05 -6.82 -2.21
CA LEU A 43 -12.13 -5.64 -1.32
C LEU A 43 -11.71 -5.98 0.12
N LYS A 44 -12.28 -7.06 0.68
CA LYS A 44 -11.97 -7.54 2.03
C LYS A 44 -10.47 -7.76 2.25
N ARG A 45 -9.77 -8.27 1.23
CA ARG A 45 -8.33 -8.51 1.31
C ARG A 45 -7.52 -7.23 1.16
N PHE A 46 -7.93 -6.33 0.28
CA PHE A 46 -7.35 -5.00 0.15
C PHE A 46 -7.44 -4.24 1.49
N GLU A 47 -8.61 -4.20 2.12
CA GLU A 47 -8.83 -3.56 3.42
C GLU A 47 -7.99 -4.19 4.54
N LEU A 48 -7.89 -5.53 4.56
CA LEU A 48 -7.07 -6.23 5.54
C LEU A 48 -5.59 -5.84 5.42
N ILE A 49 -5.04 -5.77 4.21
CA ILE A 49 -3.66 -5.35 3.99
C ILE A 49 -3.50 -3.87 4.33
N ARG A 50 -4.39 -3.00 3.83
CA ARG A 50 -4.37 -1.56 4.10
C ARG A 50 -4.34 -1.24 5.60
N ARG A 51 -5.09 -1.99 6.43
CA ARG A 51 -5.14 -1.79 7.89
C ARG A 51 -3.92 -2.34 8.62
N ASN A 52 -3.31 -3.41 8.14
CA ASN A 52 -2.28 -4.17 8.86
C ASN A 52 -0.89 -4.10 8.20
N ILE A 53 -0.67 -3.22 7.23
CA ILE A 53 0.65 -3.04 6.62
C ILE A 53 1.56 -2.31 7.61
N HIS A 54 2.66 -2.97 7.98
CA HIS A 54 3.66 -2.44 8.90
C HIS A 54 5.01 -2.36 8.18
N PHE A 55 5.64 -1.19 8.27
CA PHE A 55 6.93 -0.89 7.65
C PHE A 55 8.10 -0.97 8.62
N VAL A 56 7.79 -1.06 9.91
CA VAL A 56 8.75 -1.17 11.01
C VAL A 56 8.22 -2.19 11.99
N ASP A 57 9.13 -2.97 12.55
CA ASP A 57 8.80 -3.94 13.58
C ASP A 57 8.21 -3.23 14.81
N ASN A 58 7.05 -3.68 15.27
CA ASN A 58 6.36 -3.12 16.43
C ASN A 58 7.04 -3.51 17.76
N ALA A 59 7.95 -4.50 17.76
CA ALA A 59 8.74 -4.88 18.93
C ALA A 59 9.78 -3.82 19.32
N TYR A 60 10.18 -2.97 18.38
CA TYR A 60 11.10 -1.85 18.60
C TYR A 60 10.27 -0.55 18.68
N SER A 61 9.99 -0.10 19.91
CA SER A 61 9.29 1.18 20.11
C SER A 61 10.27 2.35 20.02
N ASP A 62 10.45 2.88 18.83
CA ASP A 62 11.04 4.21 18.66
C ASP A 62 9.93 5.25 18.91
N GLU A 63 10.11 6.11 19.93
CA GLU A 63 9.11 7.05 20.46
C GLU A 63 8.77 8.21 19.49
N GLY A 64 9.47 8.29 18.35
CA GLY A 64 9.21 9.32 17.35
C GLY A 64 7.88 9.17 16.62
N ARG A 65 7.14 10.28 16.45
CA ARG A 65 5.89 10.34 15.63
C ARG A 65 6.02 9.74 14.22
N TYR A 66 7.23 9.74 13.65
CA TYR A 66 7.52 9.25 12.31
C TYR A 66 8.18 7.87 12.27
N CYS A 67 8.29 7.18 13.41
CA CYS A 67 9.05 5.93 13.52
C CYS A 67 8.64 4.88 12.47
N LYS A 68 7.35 4.79 12.12
CA LYS A 68 6.84 3.82 11.13
C LYS A 68 7.21 4.11 9.68
N ILE A 69 7.57 5.35 9.34
CA ILE A 69 7.92 5.74 7.96
C ILE A 69 9.38 6.19 7.81
N ARG A 70 10.05 6.46 8.93
CA ARG A 70 11.43 6.94 9.01
C ARG A 70 12.43 6.09 8.21
N PRO A 71 12.41 4.73 8.27
CA PRO A 71 13.32 3.92 7.48
C PRO A 71 13.18 4.09 5.97
N PHE A 72 12.01 4.49 5.46
CA PHE A 72 11.82 4.78 4.03
C PHE A 72 12.33 6.16 3.63
N ILE A 73 12.27 7.13 4.55
CA ILE A 73 12.73 8.50 4.32
C ILE A 73 14.26 8.54 4.35
N GLU A 74 14.86 7.92 5.37
CA GLU A 74 16.31 7.96 5.61
C GLU A 74 17.09 7.13 4.59
N LYS A 75 16.50 6.04 4.08
CA LYS A 75 17.12 5.22 3.03
C LYS A 75 17.38 5.98 1.72
N LYS A 76 16.74 7.13 1.49
CA LYS A 76 17.04 8.00 0.33
C LYS A 76 18.30 8.84 0.50
N GLY A 77 18.82 9.02 1.72
CA GLY A 77 20.03 9.81 1.99
C GLY A 77 21.32 9.10 1.58
N GLU A 78 21.35 7.77 1.62
CA GLU A 78 22.57 7.00 1.31
C GLU A 78 22.84 6.90 -0.19
N THR A 79 21.81 6.92 -1.03
CA THR A 79 21.98 6.85 -2.49
C THR A 79 22.50 8.16 -3.09
N ALA A 80 22.39 9.28 -2.37
CA ALA A 80 22.90 10.59 -2.80
C ALA A 80 24.35 10.87 -2.36
N SER A 81 24.87 10.13 -1.37
CA SER A 81 26.26 10.26 -0.89
C SER A 81 27.25 9.33 -1.62
N GLN A 82 26.75 8.48 -2.53
CA GLN A 82 27.54 7.60 -3.40
C GLN A 82 27.57 8.08 -4.87
N ARG A 83 27.24 9.35 -5.13
CA ARG A 83 27.39 10.00 -6.44
C ARG A 83 28.23 11.26 -6.31
#